data_AF-A0ABD6C593-F1
#
_entry.id   AF-A0ABD6C593-F1
#
_cell.length_a   1.000
_cell.length_b   1.000
_cell.length_c   1.000
_cell.angle_alpha   90.00
_cell.angle_beta   90.00
_cell.angle_gamma   90.00
#
_symmetry.space_group_name_H-M   'P 1'
#
loop_
_entity.id
_entity.type
_entity.pdbx_description
1 polymer ?
#
loop_
_entity_poly.entity_id
_entity_poly.type
_entity_poly.pdbx_seq_one_letter_code
_entity_poly.pdbx_strand_id
1 'polypeptide(L)'
;MSLFETDTNVFENERALMEEWVPDRLPEREPELEEIAKSFRTTIRSGIEPKNVLISGKTGQGKTVTARVVLEELHNYCQEKNIDLRTFEVSLKDVNTAYQSVGKILTEIEPETTERPKG
;
A
#
# COMPACT_ATOMS: atom_id res chain seq x y z
N MET A 1 33.71 -17.44 -24.35
CA MET A 1 32.77 -17.37 -23.21
C MET A 1 31.75 -16.32 -23.54
N SER A 2 30.48 -16.69 -23.48
CA SER A 2 29.38 -15.79 -23.85
C SER A 2 29.18 -14.78 -22.73
N LEU A 3 28.92 -13.52 -23.07
CA LEU A 3 28.58 -12.49 -22.08
C LEU A 3 27.26 -12.77 -21.33
N PHE A 4 26.51 -13.79 -21.79
CA PHE A 4 25.16 -14.14 -21.34
C PHE A 4 25.05 -15.60 -20.88
N GLU A 5 26.16 -16.24 -20.53
CA GLU A 5 26.10 -17.52 -19.81
C GLU A 5 25.50 -17.29 -18.42
N THR A 6 24.29 -17.81 -18.21
CA THR A 6 23.61 -17.81 -16.90
C THR A 6 23.97 -19.06 -16.13
N ASP A 7 24.35 -18.89 -14.85
CA ASP A 7 24.60 -19.99 -13.92
C ASP A 7 23.34 -20.86 -13.70
N THR A 8 23.56 -22.07 -13.17
CA THR A 8 22.51 -23.00 -12.74
C THR A 8 21.49 -22.31 -11.84
N ASN A 9 20.23 -22.25 -12.28
CA ASN A 9 19.15 -21.61 -11.54
C ASN A 9 18.69 -22.52 -10.39
N VAL A 10 18.96 -22.11 -9.14
CA VAL A 10 18.54 -22.81 -7.91
C VAL A 10 17.20 -22.32 -7.37
N PHE A 11 16.66 -21.23 -7.93
CA PHE A 11 15.43 -20.62 -7.47
C PHE A 11 14.26 -20.97 -8.40
N GLU A 12 13.16 -21.45 -7.82
CA GLU A 12 11.89 -21.62 -8.54
C GLU A 12 11.24 -20.25 -8.83
N ASN A 13 11.32 -19.32 -7.88
CA ASN A 13 10.86 -17.94 -8.06
C ASN A 13 11.73 -16.96 -7.26
N GLU A 14 12.74 -16.39 -7.90
CA GLU A 14 13.63 -15.40 -7.29
C GLU A 14 12.90 -14.10 -6.91
N ARG A 15 11.79 -13.78 -7.61
CA ARG A 15 10.99 -12.58 -7.30
C ARG A 15 10.36 -12.66 -5.91
N ALA A 16 10.10 -13.85 -5.38
CA ALA A 16 9.56 -14.01 -4.03
C ALA A 16 10.49 -13.46 -2.93
N LEU A 17 11.76 -13.23 -3.24
CA LEU A 17 12.76 -12.67 -2.33
C LEU A 17 12.91 -11.15 -2.47
N MET A 18 12.27 -10.52 -3.46
CA MET A 18 12.31 -9.08 -3.67
C MET A 18 11.45 -8.35 -2.63
N GLU A 19 11.86 -7.15 -2.22
CA GLU A 19 11.11 -6.35 -1.22
C GLU A 19 9.70 -5.98 -1.70
N GLU A 20 9.50 -5.88 -3.01
CA GLU A 20 8.22 -5.56 -3.62
C GLU A 20 7.24 -6.74 -3.66
N TRP A 21 7.72 -7.96 -3.39
CA TRP A 21 6.86 -9.14 -3.44
C TRP A 21 5.92 -9.20 -2.23
N VAL A 22 4.64 -9.37 -2.52
CA VAL A 22 3.58 -9.51 -1.53
C VAL A 22 3.02 -10.94 -1.61
N PRO A 23 3.07 -11.73 -0.52
CA PRO A 23 2.47 -13.05 -0.49
C PRO A 23 0.94 -12.98 -0.45
N ASP A 24 0.29 -14.03 -0.97
CA ASP A 24 -1.19 -14.18 -0.91
C ASP A 24 -1.73 -14.27 0.53
N ARG A 25 -0.88 -14.67 1.49
CA ARG A 25 -1.22 -14.71 2.92
C ARG A 25 -0.08 -14.16 3.75
N LEU A 26 -0.44 -13.39 4.77
CA LEU A 26 0.48 -12.93 5.80
C LEU A 26 0.29 -13.78 7.06
N PRO A 27 1.09 -14.84 7.26
CA PRO A 27 0.95 -15.69 8.43
C PRO A 27 1.13 -14.89 9.72
N GLU A 28 0.32 -15.20 10.72
CA GLU A 28 0.32 -14.57 12.05
C GLU A 28 -0.04 -13.06 12.05
N ARG A 29 -0.66 -12.56 10.98
CA ARG A 29 -1.13 -11.16 10.86
C ARG A 29 -2.64 -11.04 10.72
N GLU A 30 -3.37 -12.14 10.83
CA GLU A 30 -4.82 -12.17 10.72
C GLU A 30 -5.51 -11.21 11.71
N PRO A 31 -5.07 -11.10 12.99
CA PRO A 31 -5.68 -10.15 13.93
C PRO A 31 -5.52 -8.69 13.49
N GLU A 32 -4.32 -8.30 13.04
CA GLU A 32 -4.03 -6.93 12.58
C GLU A 32 -4.80 -6.60 11.29
N LEU A 33 -4.86 -7.53 10.34
CA LEU A 33 -5.67 -7.39 9.13
C LEU A 33 -7.14 -7.14 9.49
N GLU A 34 -7.70 -7.90 10.42
CA GLU A 34 -9.09 -7.75 10.84
C GLU A 34 -9.35 -6.40 11.54
N GLU A 35 -8.42 -5.93 12.36
CA GLU A 35 -8.53 -4.63 13.04
C GLU A 35 -8.53 -3.46 12.05
N ILE A 36 -7.62 -3.48 11.08
CA ILE A 36 -7.56 -2.47 10.03
C ILE A 36 -8.84 -2.55 9.18
N ALA A 37 -9.28 -3.74 8.77
CA ALA A 37 -10.51 -3.90 7.99
C ALA A 37 -11.75 -3.38 8.74
N LYS A 38 -11.84 -3.58 10.06
CA LYS A 38 -12.93 -3.07 10.90
C LYS A 38 -13.04 -1.54 10.86
N SER A 39 -11.93 -0.80 10.68
CA SER A 39 -11.96 0.67 10.60
C SER A 39 -12.72 1.17 9.37
N PHE A 40 -12.66 0.43 8.25
CA PHE A 40 -13.29 0.78 6.98
C PHE A 40 -14.73 0.28 6.84
N ARG A 41 -15.15 -0.76 7.58
CA ARG A 41 -16.52 -1.34 7.51
C ARG A 41 -17.62 -0.29 7.71
N THR A 42 -17.41 0.69 8.58
CA THR A 42 -18.40 1.74 8.84
C THR A 42 -18.57 2.67 7.63
N THR A 43 -17.47 2.99 6.95
CA THR A 43 -17.48 3.82 5.74
C THR A 43 -18.20 3.14 4.61
N ILE A 44 -17.87 1.86 4.36
CA ILE A 44 -18.53 1.07 3.33
C ILE A 44 -20.05 0.97 3.57
N ARG A 45 -20.47 0.76 4.83
CA ARG A 45 -21.89 0.53 5.14
C ARG A 45 -22.74 1.81 5.15
N SER A 46 -22.20 2.89 5.71
CA SER A 46 -22.99 4.09 6.03
C SER A 46 -22.51 5.36 5.32
N GLY A 47 -21.45 5.29 4.51
CA GLY A 47 -20.86 6.46 3.85
C GLY A 47 -20.24 7.47 4.81
N ILE A 48 -20.02 7.08 6.06
CA ILE A 48 -19.42 7.92 7.11
C ILE A 48 -17.89 7.86 6.98
N GLU A 49 -17.22 8.96 7.29
CA GLU A 49 -15.76 9.05 7.27
C GLU A 49 -15.09 7.91 8.06
N PRO A 50 -14.03 7.26 7.50
CA PRO A 50 -13.35 6.17 8.17
C PRO A 50 -12.58 6.66 9.39
N LYS A 51 -12.31 5.74 10.32
CA LYS A 51 -11.36 6.03 11.40
C LYS A 51 -9.94 6.02 10.83
N ASN A 52 -9.15 7.03 11.16
CA ASN A 52 -7.72 7.05 10.86
C ASN A 52 -7.01 5.91 11.61
N VAL A 53 -6.14 5.18 10.90
CA VAL A 53 -5.36 4.06 11.45
C VAL A 53 -3.87 4.40 11.40
N LEU A 54 -3.17 4.21 12.51
CA LEU A 54 -1.72 4.35 12.61
C LEU A 54 -1.08 2.98 12.89
N ILE A 55 -0.31 2.47 11.94
CA ILE A 55 0.40 1.19 12.08
C ILE A 55 1.83 1.46 12.53
N SER A 56 2.23 0.92 13.68
CA SER A 56 3.57 1.13 14.27
C SER A 56 4.29 -0.19 14.53
N GLY A 57 5.62 -0.16 14.59
CA GLY A 57 6.45 -1.36 14.82
C GLY A 57 7.84 -1.25 14.17
N LYS A 58 8.73 -2.21 14.43
CA LYS A 58 10.10 -2.20 13.88
C LYS A 58 10.11 -2.40 12.35
N THR A 59 11.17 -1.94 11.69
CA THR A 59 11.38 -2.17 10.24
C THR A 59 11.44 -3.65 9.92
N GLY A 60 10.99 -4.05 8.73
CA GLY A 60 10.98 -5.46 8.30
C GLY A 60 9.84 -6.32 8.86
N GLN A 61 8.95 -5.77 9.69
CA GLN A 61 7.83 -6.52 10.27
C GLN A 61 6.56 -6.60 9.38
N GLY A 62 6.65 -6.20 8.11
CA GLY A 62 5.53 -6.32 7.18
C GLY A 62 4.45 -5.24 7.25
N LYS A 63 4.63 -4.15 8.01
CA LYS A 63 3.62 -3.06 8.15
C LYS A 63 3.07 -2.54 6.82
N THR A 64 3.95 -2.26 5.86
CA THR A 64 3.58 -1.77 4.52
C THR A 64 2.80 -2.84 3.76
N VAL A 65 3.24 -4.10 3.84
CA VAL A 65 2.57 -5.23 3.18
C VAL A 65 1.18 -5.45 3.78
N THR A 66 1.04 -5.43 5.10
CA THR A 66 -0.25 -5.52 5.79
C THR A 66 -1.22 -4.43 5.33
N ALA A 67 -0.78 -3.18 5.21
CA ALA A 67 -1.62 -2.09 4.73
C ALA A 67 -2.07 -2.31 3.28
N ARG A 68 -1.16 -2.74 2.39
CA ARG A 68 -1.47 -3.05 0.99
C ARG A 68 -2.49 -4.18 0.86
N VAL A 69 -2.32 -5.27 1.60
CA VAL A 69 -3.25 -6.41 1.58
C VAL A 69 -4.67 -5.98 1.97
N VAL A 70 -4.84 -5.19 3.03
CA VAL A 70 -6.17 -4.71 3.43
C VAL A 70 -6.77 -3.76 2.38
N LEU A 71 -5.96 -2.90 1.77
CA LEU A 71 -6.42 -2.02 0.69
C LEU A 71 -6.83 -2.80 -0.56
N GLU A 72 -6.12 -3.88 -0.89
CA GLU A 72 -6.45 -4.77 -1.99
C GLU A 72 -7.77 -5.52 -1.73
N GLU A 73 -7.95 -6.09 -0.54
CA GLU A 73 -9.22 -6.70 -0.13
C GLU A 73 -10.38 -5.70 -0.18
N LEU A 74 -10.15 -4.47 0.29
CA LEU A 74 -11.12 -3.39 0.23
C LEU A 74 -11.48 -3.03 -1.21
N HIS A 75 -10.48 -2.94 -2.10
CA HIS A 75 -10.68 -2.66 -3.52
C HIS A 75 -11.54 -3.74 -4.19
N ASN A 76 -11.18 -5.01 -3.97
CA ASN A 76 -11.93 -6.16 -4.50
C ASN A 76 -13.40 -6.14 -4.03
N TYR A 77 -13.62 -5.90 -2.73
CA TYR A 77 -14.98 -5.78 -2.19
C TYR A 77 -15.76 -4.62 -2.83
N CYS A 78 -15.14 -3.45 -2.98
CA CYS A 78 -15.79 -2.28 -3.59
C CYS A 78 -16.13 -2.53 -5.06
N GLN A 79 -15.25 -3.19 -5.82
CA GLN A 79 -15.52 -3.60 -7.20
C GLN A 79 -16.73 -4.53 -7.28
N GLU A 80 -16.80 -5.58 -6.45
CA GLU A 80 -17.95 -6.51 -6.41
C GLU A 80 -19.27 -5.82 -6.07
N LYS A 81 -19.23 -4.77 -5.24
CA LYS A 81 -20.41 -3.99 -4.84
C LYS A 81 -20.70 -2.79 -5.73
N ASN A 82 -19.92 -2.58 -6.79
CA ASN A 82 -20.01 -1.41 -7.67
C ASN A 82 -19.96 -0.07 -6.89
N ILE A 83 -19.09 -0.01 -5.89
CA ILE A 83 -18.80 1.18 -5.08
C ILE A 83 -17.56 1.84 -5.68
N ASP A 84 -17.65 3.13 -6.03
CA ASP A 84 -16.50 3.91 -6.47
C ASP A 84 -15.51 4.14 -5.30
N LEU A 85 -14.28 3.67 -5.47
CA LEU A 85 -13.21 3.77 -4.49
C LEU A 85 -11.92 4.19 -5.19
N ARG A 86 -11.33 5.29 -4.70
CA ARG A 86 -9.98 5.72 -5.08
C ARG A 86 -9.03 5.59 -3.89
N THR A 87 -7.91 4.93 -4.12
CA THR A 87 -6.85 4.71 -3.14
C THR A 87 -5.53 5.22 -3.68
N PHE A 88 -4.76 5.91 -2.85
CA PHE A 88 -3.43 6.43 -3.21
C PHE A 88 -2.42 5.96 -2.18
N GLU A 89 -1.31 5.37 -2.64
CA GLU A 89 -0.20 4.96 -1.78
C GLU A 89 0.98 5.92 -1.97
N VAL A 90 1.33 6.66 -0.92
CA VAL A 90 2.40 7.66 -0.98
C VAL A 90 3.53 7.30 -0.02
N SER A 91 4.67 6.87 -0.55
CA SER A 91 5.88 6.65 0.24
C SER A 91 6.59 7.98 0.57
N LEU A 92 6.74 8.30 1.86
CA LEU A 92 7.45 9.51 2.32
C LEU A 92 8.90 9.23 2.76
N LYS A 93 9.46 8.06 2.44
CA LYS A 93 10.79 7.62 2.91
C LYS A 93 11.93 8.61 2.58
N ASP A 94 11.90 9.18 1.39
CA ASP A 94 12.98 10.06 0.88
C ASP A 94 12.60 11.56 0.94
N VAL A 95 11.62 11.90 1.77
CA VAL A 95 11.09 13.26 1.92
C VAL A 95 11.62 13.88 3.21
N ASN A 96 12.15 15.09 3.12
CA ASN A 96 12.84 15.75 4.24
C ASN A 96 12.08 16.93 4.83
N THR A 97 10.97 17.36 4.23
CA THR A 97 10.19 18.53 4.70
C THR A 97 8.69 18.30 4.54
N ALA A 98 7.89 18.96 5.39
CA ALA A 98 6.44 18.94 5.27
C ALA A 98 5.95 19.43 3.90
N TYR A 99 6.62 20.44 3.32
CA TYR A 99 6.31 20.95 1.98
C TYR A 99 6.47 19.87 0.90
N GLN A 100 7.59 19.14 0.93
CA GLN A 100 7.81 18.02 0.02
C GLN A 100 6.81 16.88 0.24
N SER A 101 6.39 16.61 1.49
CA SER A 101 5.36 15.59 1.77
C SER A 101 4.03 15.95 1.12
N VAL A 102 3.58 17.19 1.30
CA VAL A 102 2.34 17.69 0.69
C VAL A 102 2.45 17.68 -0.83
N GLY A 103 3.57 18.13 -1.40
CA GLY A 103 3.79 18.09 -2.85
C GLY A 103 3.75 16.67 -3.42
N LYS A 104 4.34 15.70 -2.72
CA LYS A 104 4.31 14.30 -3.13
C LYS A 104 2.91 13.70 -3.07
N ILE A 105 2.15 14.00 -2.02
CA ILE A 105 0.75 13.57 -1.89
C ILE A 105 -0.11 14.19 -3.00
N LEU A 106 0.04 15.49 -3.26
CA LEU A 106 -0.72 16.17 -4.31
C LEU A 106 -0.43 15.60 -5.70
N THR A 107 0.85 15.31 -5.99
CA THR A 107 1.26 14.70 -7.26
C THR A 107 0.60 13.34 -7.49
N GLU A 108 0.42 12.56 -6.42
CA GLU A 108 -0.23 11.25 -6.49
C GLU A 108 -1.76 11.37 -6.70
N ILE A 109 -2.40 12.34 -6.05
CA ILE A 109 -3.86 12.51 -6.10
C ILE A 109 -4.30 13.25 -7.38
N GLU A 110 -3.56 14.26 -7.79
CA GLU A 110 -3.85 15.15 -8.93
C GLU A 110 -2.57 15.45 -9.73
N PRO A 111 -2.09 14.51 -10.57
CA PRO A 111 -0.85 14.68 -11.34
C PRO A 111 -0.92 15.82 -12.37
N GLU A 112 -2.12 16.20 -12.80
CA GLU A 112 -2.38 17.28 -13.75
C GLU A 112 -2.20 18.68 -13.12
N THR A 113 -2.10 18.77 -11.80
CA THR A 113 -1.99 20.04 -11.09
C THR A 113 -0.60 20.64 -11.31
N THR A 114 -0.50 21.51 -12.32
CA THR A 114 0.71 22.29 -12.64
C THR A 114 0.93 23.50 -11.75
N GLU A 115 -0.09 23.90 -10.97
CA GLU A 115 0.04 25.02 -10.04
C GLU A 115 0.77 24.59 -8.77
N ARG A 116 1.80 25.36 -8.39
CA ARG A 116 2.46 25.13 -7.10
C ARG A 116 1.46 25.43 -5.98
N PRO A 117 1.34 24.55 -4.97
CA PRO A 117 0.53 24.83 -3.79
C PRO A 117 0.98 26.16 -3.18
N LYS A 118 0.07 27.14 -3.13
CA LYS A 118 0.31 28.38 -2.40
C LYS A 118 0.07 28.05 -0.93
N GLY A 119 1.17 27.88 -0.20
CA GLY A 119 1.15 27.77 1.26
C GLY A 119 0.69 29.08 1.91
#